data_AF-A0A829QRY2-F1
#
_entry.id   AF-A0A829QRY2-F1
#
_cell.length_a   1.000
_cell.length_b   1.000
_cell.length_c   1.000
_cell.angle_alpha   90.00
_cell.angle_beta   90.00
_cell.angle_gamma   90.00
#
_symmetry.space_group_name_H-M   'P 1'
#
loop_
_entity.id
_entity.type
_entity.pdbx_description
1 polymer ?
#
loop_
_entity_poly.entity_id
_entity_poly.type
_entity_poly.pdbx_seq_one_letter_code
_entity_poly.pdbx_strand_id
1 'polypeptide(L)'
;MPNQDAMQLLYDNLGQLNSPEGPITLLPFAYDCEETRHVKRQVCEALVALLEDNGYIAPPEATEPAAPSRRQQIQLRCRTCAELLMSTTVDESGVGMIHAPTLIEGMARKTPACPHTDITPADNVRRIEEAILATQQSEGGQPS
;
A
#
# COMPACT_ATOMS: atom_id res chain seq x y z
N MET A 1 17.73 -11.38 24.71
CA MET A 1 16.43 -12.07 24.65
C MET A 1 15.35 -11.13 24.09
N PRO A 2 15.43 -10.73 22.80
CA PRO A 2 14.50 -9.77 22.19
C PRO A 2 13.10 -10.36 21.94
N ASN A 3 12.99 -11.68 21.80
CA ASN A 3 11.74 -12.38 21.54
C ASN A 3 10.74 -12.28 22.73
N GLN A 4 11.25 -12.31 23.97
CA GLN A 4 10.40 -12.28 25.17
C GLN A 4 9.78 -10.89 25.42
N ASP A 5 10.54 -9.81 25.18
CA ASP A 5 10.05 -8.44 25.31
C ASP A 5 9.03 -8.10 24.23
N ALA A 6 9.25 -8.55 22.98
CA ALA A 6 8.30 -8.40 21.88
C ALA A 6 7.00 -9.20 22.14
N MET A 7 7.11 -10.44 22.63
CA MET A 7 5.95 -11.22 23.03
C MET A 7 5.17 -10.56 24.16
N GLN A 8 5.85 -10.03 25.18
CA GLN A 8 5.19 -9.39 26.32
C GLN A 8 4.46 -8.11 25.87
N LEU A 9 5.10 -7.29 25.03
CA LEU A 9 4.48 -6.09 24.47
C LEU A 9 3.22 -6.42 23.66
N LEU A 10 3.29 -7.44 22.79
CA LEU A 10 2.13 -7.91 22.05
C LEU A 10 1.07 -8.47 23.00
N TYR A 11 1.45 -9.28 23.97
CA TYR A 11 0.54 -9.86 24.94
C TYR A 11 -0.21 -8.78 25.73
N ASP A 12 0.44 -7.69 26.13
CA ASP A 12 -0.22 -6.62 26.89
C ASP A 12 -1.21 -5.82 26.04
N ASN A 13 -0.98 -5.73 24.72
CA ASN A 13 -1.74 -4.86 23.82
C ASN A 13 -2.66 -5.61 22.84
N LEU A 14 -2.60 -6.95 22.74
CA LEU A 14 -3.33 -7.73 21.71
C LEU A 14 -4.86 -7.55 21.74
N GLY A 15 -5.43 -7.29 22.91
CA GLY A 15 -6.87 -7.05 23.06
C GLY A 15 -7.31 -5.67 22.56
N GLN A 16 -6.38 -4.72 22.48
CA GLN A 16 -6.65 -3.34 22.08
C GLN A 16 -5.37 -2.67 21.57
N LEU A 17 -5.14 -2.76 20.25
CA LEU A 17 -4.02 -2.06 19.61
C LEU A 17 -4.40 -0.60 19.37
N ASN A 18 -3.57 0.33 19.83
CA ASN A 18 -3.81 1.75 19.59
C ASN A 18 -3.42 2.13 18.15
N SER A 19 -4.38 2.55 17.33
CA SER A 19 -4.15 3.14 16.00
C SER A 19 -4.55 4.64 16.00
N PRO A 20 -3.95 5.48 15.13
CA PRO A 20 -4.36 6.88 14.94
C PRO A 20 -5.84 7.08 14.62
N GLU A 21 -6.49 6.06 14.05
CA GLU A 21 -7.91 6.06 13.68
C GLU A 21 -8.83 5.51 14.80
N GLY A 22 -8.24 5.07 15.92
CA GLY A 22 -8.95 4.48 17.06
C GLY A 22 -8.40 3.12 17.46
N PRO A 23 -8.85 2.56 18.59
CA PRO A 23 -8.39 1.25 19.04
C PRO A 23 -8.87 0.13 18.10
N ILE A 24 -7.96 -0.74 17.68
CA ILE A 24 -8.22 -1.94 16.88
C ILE A 24 -8.24 -3.16 17.81
N THR A 25 -9.39 -3.83 17.90
CA THR A 25 -9.53 -5.09 18.64
C THR A 25 -9.24 -6.25 17.68
N LEU A 26 -8.04 -6.82 17.77
CA LEU A 26 -7.67 -7.98 16.95
C LEU A 26 -8.43 -9.24 17.36
N LEU A 27 -8.67 -9.40 18.67
CA LEU A 27 -9.32 -10.59 19.22
C LEU A 27 -10.35 -10.16 20.26
N PRO A 28 -11.65 -10.43 20.04
CA PRO A 28 -12.69 -10.11 21.00
C PRO A 28 -12.73 -11.20 22.08
N PHE A 29 -11.65 -11.34 22.86
CA PHE A 29 -11.68 -12.17 24.05
C PHE A 29 -12.56 -11.48 25.09
N ALA A 30 -13.86 -11.83 25.09
CA ALA A 30 -14.85 -11.23 25.96
C ALA A 30 -14.60 -11.50 27.46
N TYR A 31 -13.71 -12.45 27.78
CA TYR A 31 -13.41 -12.89 29.14
C TYR A 31 -11.90 -13.08 29.34
N ASP A 32 -11.36 -12.55 30.44
CA ASP A 32 -9.98 -12.75 30.86
C ASP A 32 -9.92 -13.94 31.84
N CYS A 33 -9.77 -15.15 31.30
CA CYS A 33 -9.64 -16.40 32.04
C CYS A 33 -8.36 -17.14 31.63
N GLU A 34 -8.03 -18.23 32.31
CA GLU A 34 -6.78 -18.97 32.07
C GLU A 34 -6.72 -19.51 30.63
N GLU A 35 -7.84 -20.00 30.10
CA GLU A 35 -7.95 -20.51 28.75
C GLU A 35 -7.76 -19.42 27.69
N THR A 36 -8.35 -18.23 27.87
CA THR A 36 -8.19 -17.12 26.91
C THR A 36 -6.80 -16.53 26.96
N ARG A 37 -6.16 -16.47 28.14
CA ARG A 37 -4.75 -16.07 28.29
C ARG A 37 -3.80 -17.05 27.60
N HIS A 38 -4.08 -18.35 27.67
CA HIS A 38 -3.30 -19.37 26.97
C HIS A 38 -3.37 -19.16 25.44
N VAL A 39 -4.57 -18.98 24.90
CA VAL A 39 -4.77 -18.69 23.46
C VAL A 39 -4.08 -17.38 23.06
N LYS A 40 -4.20 -16.33 23.88
CA LYS A 40 -3.53 -15.03 23.66
C LYS A 40 -2.01 -15.22 23.51
N ARG A 41 -1.42 -16.03 24.39
CA ARG A 41 0.02 -16.34 24.36
C ARG A 41 0.42 -17.11 23.10
N GLN A 42 -0.33 -18.15 22.73
CA GLN A 42 -0.06 -18.92 21.49
C GLN A 42 -0.12 -18.04 20.23
N VAL A 43 -1.08 -17.10 20.18
CA VAL A 43 -1.16 -16.15 19.06
C VAL A 43 0.05 -15.22 19.04
N CYS A 44 0.48 -14.69 20.19
CA CYS A 44 1.69 -13.87 20.27
C CYS A 44 2.94 -14.64 19.84
N GLU A 45 3.11 -15.88 20.29
CA GLU A 45 4.22 -16.76 19.89
C GLU A 45 4.25 -16.98 18.36
N ALA A 46 3.09 -17.31 17.76
CA ALA A 46 2.98 -17.51 16.33
C ALA A 46 3.26 -16.23 15.52
N LEU A 47 2.82 -15.06 16.01
CA LEU A 47 3.10 -13.78 15.37
C LEU A 47 4.59 -13.44 15.41
N VAL A 48 5.25 -13.63 16.55
CA VAL A 48 6.69 -13.38 16.67
C VAL A 48 7.48 -14.34 15.78
N ALA A 49 7.15 -15.63 15.78
CA ALA A 49 7.77 -16.61 14.90
C ALA A 49 7.60 -16.25 13.41
N LEU A 50 6.38 -15.85 13.00
CA LEU A 50 6.13 -15.39 11.62
C LEU A 50 6.99 -14.18 11.25
N LEU A 51 7.11 -13.20 12.15
CA LEU A 51 7.91 -12.01 11.92
C LEU A 51 9.41 -12.32 11.89
N GLU A 52 9.90 -13.22 12.73
CA GLU A 52 11.28 -13.71 12.71
C GLU A 52 11.59 -14.48 11.42
N ASP A 53 10.73 -15.44 11.03
CA ASP A 53 10.89 -16.26 9.82
C ASP A 53 10.94 -15.42 8.53
N ASN A 54 10.33 -14.24 8.56
CA ASN A 54 10.31 -13.31 7.43
C ASN A 54 11.30 -12.13 7.60
N GLY A 55 12.18 -12.18 8.61
CA GLY A 55 13.26 -11.19 8.81
C GLY A 55 12.81 -9.83 9.34
N TYR A 56 11.60 -9.72 9.88
CA TYR A 56 11.05 -8.48 10.44
C TYR A 56 11.46 -8.24 11.91
N ILE A 57 11.96 -9.26 12.61
CA ILE A 57 12.55 -9.14 13.95
C ILE A 57 14.05 -9.41 13.83
N ALA A 58 14.84 -8.40 14.17
CA ALA A 58 16.28 -8.50 14.12
C ALA A 58 16.79 -9.41 15.26
N PRO A 59 17.74 -10.34 15.01
CA PRO A 59 18.29 -11.20 16.05
C PRO A 59 18.97 -10.36 17.15
N PRO A 60 19.11 -10.89 18.39
CA PRO A 60 19.68 -10.16 19.54
C PRO A 60 21.06 -9.54 19.31
N GLU A 61 21.80 -10.09 18.34
CA GLU A 61 23.16 -9.69 17.98
C GLU A 61 23.18 -8.71 16.80
N ALA A 62 22.01 -8.35 16.25
CA ALA A 62 21.90 -7.34 15.22
C ALA A 62 22.29 -5.99 15.80
N THR A 63 23.50 -5.55 15.47
CA THR A 63 23.91 -4.16 15.59
C THR A 63 22.84 -3.32 14.91
N GLU A 64 22.39 -2.23 15.54
CA GLU A 64 21.41 -1.31 14.96
C GLU A 64 21.71 -1.14 13.46
N PRO A 65 20.75 -1.40 12.56
CA PRO A 65 21.00 -1.26 11.14
C PRO A 65 21.42 0.19 10.92
N ALA A 66 22.65 0.39 10.46
CA ALA A 66 23.14 1.71 10.10
C ALA A 66 22.07 2.38 9.23
N ALA A 67 21.62 3.58 9.63
CA ALA A 67 20.60 4.32 8.92
C ALA A 67 20.85 4.24 7.39
N PRO A 68 19.85 3.87 6.57
CA PRO A 68 20.09 3.51 5.18
C PRO A 68 20.76 4.66 4.45
N SER A 69 22.00 4.41 4.00
CA SER A 69 22.93 5.48 3.61
C SER A 69 22.67 6.04 2.21
N ARG A 70 21.79 5.42 1.42
CA ARG A 70 21.39 5.96 0.10
C ARG A 70 19.91 5.77 -0.18
N ARG A 71 19.14 6.84 0.04
CA ARG A 71 17.81 7.02 -0.52
C ARG A 71 17.96 7.62 -1.91
N GLN A 72 17.48 6.93 -2.95
CA GLN A 72 17.52 7.44 -4.31
C GLN A 72 16.15 8.00 -4.69
N GLN A 73 16.12 9.25 -5.14
CA GLN A 73 14.89 9.84 -5.65
C GLN A 73 14.70 9.43 -7.12
N ILE A 74 13.58 8.77 -7.41
CA ILE A 74 13.17 8.42 -8.77
C ILE A 74 12.08 9.39 -9.21
N GLN A 75 12.21 9.89 -10.44
CA GLN A 75 11.27 10.81 -11.06
C GLN A 75 10.66 10.15 -12.30
N LEU A 76 9.35 10.02 -12.31
CA LEU A 76 8.57 9.59 -13.46
C LEU A 76 8.14 10.84 -14.24
N ARG A 77 8.53 10.95 -15.51
CA ARG A 77 8.26 12.12 -16.35
C ARG A 77 7.44 11.76 -17.57
N CYS A 78 6.65 12.70 -18.05
CA CYS A 78 5.95 12.55 -19.32
C CYS A 78 6.97 12.50 -20.46
N ARG A 79 6.85 11.51 -21.34
CA ARG A 79 7.76 11.36 -22.49
C ARG A 79 7.63 12.51 -23.51
N THR A 80 6.44 13.10 -23.64
CA THR A 80 6.14 14.10 -24.68
C THR A 80 6.56 15.52 -24.27
N CYS A 81 6.35 15.90 -23.01
CA CYS A 81 6.62 17.26 -22.53
C CYS A 81 7.66 17.35 -21.41
N ALA A 82 8.23 16.21 -20.96
CA ALA A 82 9.21 16.10 -19.87
C ALA A 82 8.73 16.54 -18.46
N GLU A 83 7.45 16.87 -18.30
CA GLU A 83 6.82 17.25 -17.02
C GLU A 83 6.93 16.13 -15.98
N LEU A 84 7.13 16.50 -14.71
CA LEU A 84 7.20 15.54 -13.60
C LEU A 84 5.80 15.03 -13.26
N LEU A 85 5.56 13.74 -13.49
CA LEU A 85 4.28 13.08 -13.19
C LEU A 85 4.24 12.56 -11.76
N MET A 86 5.37 12.07 -11.26
CA MET A 86 5.50 11.54 -9.91
C MET A 86 6.98 11.55 -9.51
N SER A 87 7.27 11.81 -8.25
CA SER A 87 8.56 11.48 -7.66
C SER A 87 8.36 10.58 -6.45
N THR A 88 9.12 9.50 -6.36
CA THR A 88 9.15 8.63 -5.19
C THR A 88 10.58 8.37 -4.78
N THR A 89 10.77 8.06 -3.50
CA THR A 89 12.07 7.65 -2.98
C THR A 89 12.09 6.13 -2.97
N VAL A 90 13.09 5.55 -3.62
CA VAL A 90 13.31 4.11 -3.60
C VAL A 90 14.47 3.79 -2.65
N ASP A 91 14.37 2.62 -2.03
CA ASP A 91 15.46 2.02 -1.28
C ASP A 91 16.43 1.25 -2.20
N GLU A 92 17.46 0.60 -1.63
CA GLU A 92 18.45 -0.18 -2.37
C GLU A 92 17.86 -1.40 -3.09
N SER A 93 16.66 -1.85 -2.70
CA SER A 93 15.93 -2.92 -3.40
C SER A 93 15.21 -2.41 -4.66
N GLY A 94 15.24 -1.09 -4.90
CA GLY A 94 14.53 -0.46 -6.01
C GLY A 94 13.03 -0.33 -5.78
N VAL A 95 12.54 -0.58 -4.57
CA VAL A 95 11.13 -0.51 -4.21
C VAL A 95 10.85 0.84 -3.55
N GLY A 96 9.78 1.50 -3.99
CA GLY A 96 9.29 2.75 -3.42
C GLY A 96 7.82 2.62 -3.04
N MET A 97 7.48 3.04 -1.82
CA MET A 97 6.09 3.07 -1.36
C MET A 97 5.38 4.27 -2.01
N ILE A 98 4.27 3.99 -2.70
CA ILE A 98 3.42 5.02 -3.30
C ILE A 98 2.03 4.89 -2.70
N HIS A 99 1.45 6.01 -2.26
CA HIS A 99 0.07 6.05 -1.81
C HIS A 99 -0.87 5.90 -3.01
N ALA A 100 -1.37 4.69 -3.22
CA ALA A 100 -2.15 4.32 -4.41
C ALA A 100 -3.38 5.22 -4.66
N PRO A 101 -4.18 5.63 -3.66
CA PRO A 101 -5.33 6.52 -3.89
C PRO A 101 -4.93 7.85 -4.53
N THR A 102 -3.82 8.44 -4.07
CA THR A 102 -3.33 9.74 -4.58
C THR A 102 -2.80 9.62 -6.01
N LEU A 103 -2.15 8.49 -6.34
CA LEU A 103 -1.69 8.24 -7.70
C LEU A 103 -2.87 8.05 -8.66
N ILE A 104 -3.86 7.25 -8.27
CA ILE A 104 -5.05 6.96 -9.09
C ILE A 104 -5.85 8.23 -9.31
N GLU A 105 -6.11 9.02 -8.26
CA GLU A 105 -6.82 10.30 -8.40
C GLU A 105 -6.06 11.29 -9.29
N GLY A 106 -4.74 11.37 -9.12
CA GLY A 106 -3.89 12.20 -9.96
C GLY A 106 -4.00 11.80 -11.44
N MET A 107 -3.90 10.50 -11.74
CA MET A 107 -3.97 9.96 -13.10
C MET A 107 -5.37 10.00 -13.73
N ALA A 108 -6.43 9.86 -12.94
CA ALA A 108 -7.81 9.81 -13.44
C ALA A 108 -8.28 11.14 -14.06
N ARG A 109 -7.70 12.26 -13.62
CA ARG A 109 -8.06 13.61 -14.12
C ARG A 109 -7.32 14.00 -15.40
N LYS A 110 -6.38 13.16 -15.85
CA LYS A 110 -5.38 13.49 -16.86
C LYS A 110 -5.68 12.84 -18.20
N THR A 111 -5.39 13.53 -19.32
CA THR A 111 -5.59 12.92 -20.65
C THR A 111 -4.57 11.79 -20.91
N PRO A 112 -4.96 10.65 -21.53
CA PRO A 112 -4.04 9.53 -21.81
C PRO A 112 -2.94 9.89 -22.80
N ALA A 113 -3.19 10.81 -23.73
CA ALA A 113 -2.20 11.28 -24.70
C ALA A 113 -1.15 12.21 -24.06
N CYS A 114 -1.56 12.99 -23.05
CA CYS A 114 -0.73 13.93 -22.33
C CYS A 114 -1.23 14.05 -20.87
N PRO A 115 -0.66 13.29 -19.92
CA PRO A 115 -1.16 13.24 -18.55
C PRO A 115 -0.81 14.49 -17.72
N HIS A 116 -0.85 15.65 -18.33
CA HIS A 116 -0.63 16.97 -17.72
C HIS A 116 -1.67 17.98 -18.22
N THR A 117 -2.52 17.59 -19.19
CA THR A 117 -3.71 18.33 -19.54
C THR A 117 -4.88 17.71 -18.79
N ASP A 118 -5.59 18.55 -18.02
CA ASP A 118 -6.83 18.14 -17.38
C ASP A 118 -7.87 17.82 -18.43
N ILE A 119 -8.69 16.82 -18.17
CA ILE A 119 -9.84 16.50 -19.03
C ILE A 119 -10.83 17.67 -18.92
N THR A 120 -11.02 18.39 -20.02
CA THR A 120 -12.05 19.43 -20.07
C THR A 120 -13.45 18.82 -20.27
N PRO A 121 -14.53 19.54 -19.95
CA PRO A 121 -15.88 19.09 -20.27
C PRO A 121 -16.08 18.78 -21.77
N ALA A 122 -15.44 19.57 -22.65
CA ALA A 122 -15.49 19.36 -24.10
C ALA A 122 -14.79 18.05 -24.52
N ASP A 123 -13.68 17.68 -23.86
CA ASP A 123 -13.00 16.41 -24.11
C ASP A 123 -13.84 15.21 -23.69
N ASN A 124 -14.62 15.33 -22.61
CA ASN A 124 -15.55 14.29 -22.19
C ASN A 124 -16.68 14.10 -23.21
N VAL A 125 -17.27 15.20 -23.71
CA VAL A 125 -18.30 15.14 -24.76
C VAL A 125 -17.74 14.46 -26.00
N ARG A 126 -16.57 14.87 -26.48
CA ARG A 126 -15.91 14.28 -27.64
C ARG A 126 -15.62 12.78 -27.46
N ARG A 127 -15.16 12.35 -26.28
CA ARG A 127 -14.92 10.92 -26.00
C ARG A 127 -16.21 10.09 -26.00
N ILE A 128 -17.30 10.66 -25.48
CA ILE A 128 -18.61 10.00 -25.50
C ILE A 128 -19.09 9.87 -26.94
N GLU A 129 -18.96 10.92 -27.76
CA GLU A 129 -19.30 10.89 -29.19
C GLU A 129 -18.45 9.88 -29.97
N GLU A 130 -17.13 9.85 -29.74
CA GLU A 130 -16.22 8.87 -30.35
C GLU A 130 -16.57 7.42 -29.94
N ALA A 131 -16.94 7.19 -28.67
CA ALA A 131 -17.37 5.87 -28.19
C ALA A 131 -18.72 5.43 -28.79
N ILE A 132 -19.67 6.35 -28.92
CA ILE A 132 -20.96 6.10 -29.57
C ILE A 132 -20.73 5.72 -31.04
N LEU A 133 -19.88 6.46 -31.76
CA LEU A 133 -19.54 6.18 -33.16
C LEU A 133 -18.81 4.83 -33.32
N ALA A 134 -17.86 4.51 -32.43
CA ALA A 134 -17.16 3.23 -32.45
C ALA A 134 -18.12 2.05 -32.21
N THR A 135 -19.11 2.22 -31.32
CA THR A 135 -20.13 1.20 -31.04
C THR A 135 -21.02 0.97 -32.27
N GLN A 136 -21.49 2.04 -32.91
CA GLN A 136 -22.30 1.95 -34.14
C GLN A 136 -21.55 1.32 -35.31
N GLN A 137 -20.24 1.53 -35.42
CA GLN A 137 -19.41 0.87 -36.44
C GLN A 137 -19.18 -0.62 -36.15
N SER A 138 -19.14 -1.01 -34.87
CA SER A 138 -19.04 -2.43 -34.48
C SER A 138 -20.35 -3.20 -34.66
N GLU A 139 -21.51 -2.54 -34.58
CA GLU A 139 -22.84 -3.15 -34.80
C GLU A 139 -23.25 -3.20 -36.28
N GLY A 140 -22.69 -2.35 -37.14
CA GLY A 140 -22.95 -2.34 -38.59
C GLY A 140 -22.13 -3.32 -39.43
N GLY A 141 -21.29 -4.14 -38.79
CA GLY A 141 -20.22 -4.91 -39.43
C GLY A 141 -20.40 -6.44 -39.43
N GLN A 142 -21.57 -6.95 -39.81
CA GLN A 142 -21.69 -8.35 -40.24
C GLN A 142 -22.65 -8.45 -41.45
N PRO A 143 -22.16 -8.31 -42.69
CA PRO A 143 -22.87 -8.83 -43.84
C PRO A 143 -22.72 -10.36 -43.85
N SER A 144 -23.84 -11.03 -44.12
CA SER A 144 -23.95 -12.48 -44.33
C SER A 144 -23.26 -12.94 -45.60
#